data_AF-A0A7W1YDZ9-F1
#
_entry.id   AF-A0A7W1YDZ9-F1
#
_cell.length_a   1.000
_cell.length_b   1.000
_cell.length_c   1.000
_cell.angle_alpha   90.00
_cell.angle_beta   90.00
_cell.angle_gamma   90.00
#
_symmetry.space_group_name_H-M   'P 1'
#
loop_
_entity.id
_entity.type
_entity.pdbx_description
1 polymer ?
#
loop_
_entity_poly.entity_id
_entity_poly.type
_entity_poly.pdbx_seq_one_letter_code
_entity_poly.pdbx_strand_id
1 'polypeptide(L)' 'WDFAAPSPADLASLLQWFNVGITSKDGSIQMHSVSTVVIGPDGKISAWYPSNDWTPQQALQDVRQALAPMPKNNGARQSL' A
#
# COMPACT_ATOMS: atom_id res chain seq x y z
N TRP A 1 17.45 17.26 9.37
CA TRP A 1 16.49 16.16 9.27
C TRP A 1 16.90 15.14 10.31
N ASP A 2 15.99 14.81 11.22
CA ASP A 2 16.16 13.71 12.17
C ASP A 2 15.35 12.52 11.66
N PHE A 3 15.97 11.35 11.55
CA PHE A 3 15.27 10.13 11.20
C PHE A 3 14.65 9.54 12.47
N ALA A 4 13.32 9.59 12.56
CA ALA A 4 12.61 8.88 13.61
C ALA A 4 12.74 7.37 13.36
N ALA A 5 13.39 6.67 14.29
CA ALA A 5 13.42 5.22 14.33
C ALA A 5 12.52 4.73 15.48
N PRO A 6 11.70 3.68 15.27
CA PRO A 6 10.94 3.09 16.36
C PRO A 6 11.87 2.46 17.39
N SER A 7 11.41 2.37 18.64
CA SER A 7 12.11 1.55 19.63
C SER A 7 12.03 0.07 19.22
N PRO A 8 12.95 -0.80 19.69
CA PRO A 8 12.84 -2.24 19.46
C PRO A 8 11.53 -2.83 19.95
N ALA A 9 10.94 -2.27 21.01
CA ALA A 9 9.65 -2.71 21.55
C ALA A 9 8.47 -2.36 20.64
N ASP A 10 8.53 -1.24 19.93
CA ASP A 10 7.45 -0.76 19.06
C ASP A 10 7.56 -1.28 17.62
N LEU A 11 8.72 -1.80 17.22
CA LEU A 11 9.02 -2.20 15.85
C LEU A 11 8.02 -3.23 15.32
N ALA A 12 7.66 -4.25 16.10
CA ALA A 12 6.75 -5.31 15.65
C ALA A 12 5.35 -4.77 15.32
N SER A 13 4.82 -3.87 16.17
CA SER A 13 3.52 -3.23 15.94
C SER A 13 3.55 -2.32 14.71
N LEU A 14 4.64 -1.59 14.51
CA LEU A 14 4.81 -0.73 13.34
C LEU A 14 4.85 -1.55 12.03
N LEU A 15 5.62 -2.64 12.02
CA LEU A 15 5.70 -3.56 10.87
C LEU A 15 4.34 -4.18 10.55
N GLN A 16 3.59 -4.62 11.56
CA GLN A 16 2.25 -5.15 11.38
C GLN A 16 1.30 -4.10 10.81
N TRP A 17 1.32 -2.87 11.35
CA TRP A 17 0.44 -1.79 10.93
C TRP A 17 0.61 -1.45 9.44
N PHE A 18 1.86 -1.37 8.98
CA PHE A 18 2.18 -1.08 7.58
C PHE A 18 2.28 -2.35 6.71
N ASN A 19 1.98 -3.53 7.25
CA ASN A 19 2.09 -4.83 6.58
C ASN A 19 3.48 -5.05 5.93
N VAL A 20 4.54 -4.71 6.65
CA VAL A 20 5.93 -4.88 6.20
C VAL A 20 6.48 -6.20 6.72
N GLY A 21 6.81 -7.12 5.80
CA GLY A 21 7.51 -8.35 6.12
C GLY A 21 9.01 -8.13 6.24
N ILE A 22 9.65 -8.76 7.22
CA ILE A 22 11.11 -8.73 7.40
C ILE A 22 11.68 -10.13 7.58
N THR A 23 12.92 -10.32 7.13
CA THR A 23 13.75 -11.47 7.51
C THR A 23 14.95 -10.94 8.28
N SER A 24 15.13 -11.46 9.49
CA SER A 24 16.22 -11.04 10.39
C SER A 24 17.25 -12.14 10.59
N LYS A 25 18.51 -11.74 10.78
CA LYS A 25 19.62 -12.61 11.16
C LYS A 25 20.49 -11.90 12.20
N ASP A 26 20.86 -12.59 13.28
CA ASP A 26 21.74 -12.06 14.34
C ASP A 26 21.27 -10.70 14.90
N GLY A 27 19.96 -10.52 15.05
CA GLY A 27 19.36 -9.27 15.55
C GLY A 27 19.32 -8.10 14.56
N SER A 28 19.71 -8.32 13.30
CA SER A 28 19.69 -7.31 12.23
C SER A 28 18.72 -7.69 11.11
N ILE A 29 18.01 -6.70 10.55
CA ILE A 29 17.12 -6.88 9.40
C ILE A 29 17.99 -7.02 8.14
N GLN A 30 17.82 -8.14 7.43
CA GLN A 30 18.59 -8.43 6.21
C GLN A 30 17.79 -8.15 4.94
N MET A 31 16.50 -8.48 4.99
CA MET A 31 15.56 -8.24 3.90
C MET A 31 14.26 -7.69 4.45
N HIS A 32 13.59 -6.87 3.65
CA HIS A 32 12.26 -6.36 3.92
C HIS A 32 11.44 -6.36 2.63
N SER A 33 10.11 -6.43 2.76
CA SER A 33 9.20 -6.16 1.66
C SER A 33 9.20 -4.67 1.34
N VAL A 34 9.18 -4.32 0.06
CA VAL A 34 8.95 -2.96 -0.42
C VAL A 34 7.72 -2.98 -1.31
N SER A 35 6.84 -2.00 -1.15
CA SER A 35 5.68 -1.83 -2.00
C SER A 35 5.30 -0.37 -2.11
N THR A 36 4.74 0.00 -3.24
CA THR A 36 4.08 1.29 -3.45
C THR A 36 2.58 1.03 -3.53
N VAL A 37 1.76 1.86 -2.88
CA VAL A 37 0.30 1.77 -2.93
C VAL A 37 -0.32 3.11 -3.30
N VAL A 38 -1.43 3.06 -4.05
CA VAL A 38 -2.31 4.20 -4.25
C VAL A 38 -3.51 4.02 -3.32
N ILE A 39 -3.79 5.04 -2.51
CA ILE A 39 -4.92 5.06 -1.58
C ILE A 39 -5.94 6.08 -2.10
N GLY A 40 -7.18 5.63 -2.31
CA GLY A 40 -8.27 6.48 -2.77
C GLY A 40 -8.81 7.40 -1.66
N PRO A 41 -9.67 8.38 -2.00
CA PRO A 41 -10.27 9.30 -1.02
C PRO A 41 -11.12 8.61 0.05
N ASP A 42 -11.56 7.37 -0.19
CA ASP A 42 -12.29 6.54 0.77
C ASP A 42 -11.38 5.78 1.75
N GLY A 43 -10.06 6.02 1.67
CA GLY A 43 -9.05 5.39 2.52
C GLY A 43 -8.70 3.95 2.12
N LYS A 44 -9.16 3.47 0.96
CA LYS A 44 -8.88 2.11 0.50
C LYS A 44 -7.77 2.06 -0.53
N ILE A 45 -7.09 0.92 -0.59
CA ILE A 45 -6.08 0.65 -1.63
C ILE A 45 -6.78 0.49 -2.97
N SER A 46 -6.45 1.36 -3.93
CA SER A 46 -6.94 1.31 -5.32
C SER A 46 -5.94 0.65 -6.27
N ALA A 47 -4.65 0.68 -5.94
CA ALA A 47 -3.58 -0.03 -6.65
C ALA A 47 -2.45 -0.41 -5.69
N TRP A 48 -1.80 -1.54 -5.95
CA TRP A 48 -0.65 -2.05 -5.16
C TRP A 48 0.44 -2.58 -6.10
N TYR A 49 1.65 -2.04 -5.95
CA TYR A 49 2.85 -2.44 -6.68
C TYR A 49 3.83 -3.11 -5.70
N PRO A 50 3.99 -4.44 -5.73
CA PRO A 50 4.86 -5.17 -4.81
C PRO A 50 6.33 -5.25 -5.24
N SER A 51 6.66 -4.70 -6.41
CA SER A 51 8.03 -4.62 -6.96
C SER A 51 8.34 -3.20 -7.44
N ASN A 52 9.49 -3.01 -8.10
CA ASN A 52 9.90 -1.73 -8.69
C ASN A 52 9.67 -1.66 -10.21
N ASP A 53 8.90 -2.59 -10.78
CA ASP A 53 8.65 -2.65 -12.23
C ASP A 53 7.58 -1.64 -12.69
N TRP A 54 6.96 -0.92 -11.75
CA TRP A 54 5.98 0.12 -12.05
C TRP A 54 6.64 1.40 -12.59
N THR A 55 5.88 2.19 -13.35
CA THR A 55 6.33 3.49 -13.84
C THR A 55 5.57 4.63 -13.16
N PRO A 56 6.18 5.82 -12.99
CA PRO A 56 5.47 6.99 -12.47
C PRO A 56 4.20 7.33 -13.26
N GLN A 57 4.20 7.10 -14.57
CA GLN A 57 3.04 7.32 -15.44
C GLN A 57 1.90 6.36 -15.09
N GLN A 58 2.20 5.09 -14.83
CA GLN A 58 1.22 4.09 -14.37
C GLN A 58 0.63 4.50 -13.02
N ALA A 59 1.48 4.87 -12.05
CA ALA A 59 1.02 5.32 -10.73
C ALA A 59 0.11 6.56 -10.84
N LEU A 60 0.49 7.52 -11.68
CA LEU A 60 -0.31 8.73 -11.89
C LEU A 60 -1.66 8.43 -12.56
N GLN A 61 -1.71 7.46 -13.47
CA GLN A 61 -2.96 7.00 -14.06
C GLN A 61 -3.87 6.38 -13.00
N ASP A 62 -3.33 5.51 -12.15
CA ASP A 62 -4.10 4.83 -11.11
C ASP A 62 -4.59 5.81 -10.03
N VAL A 63 -3.82 6.85 -9.71
CA VAL A 63 -4.28 7.98 -8.88
C VAL A 63 -5.47 8.68 -9.53
N ARG A 64 -5.42 8.99 -10.84
CA ARG A 64 -6.55 9.65 -11.53
C ARG A 64 -7.79 8.75 -11.55
N GLN A 65 -7.61 7.44 -11.72
CA GLN A 65 -8.72 6.49 -11.65
C GLN A 65 -9.32 6.41 -10.25
N ALA A 66 -8.50 6.45 -9.20
CA ALA A 66 -8.96 6.45 -7.80
C ALA A 66 -9.78 7.71 -7.44
N LEU A 67 -9.55 8.82 -8.14
CA LEU A 67 -10.30 10.07 -7.97
C LEU A 67 -11.56 10.14 -8.83
N ALA A 68 -11.75 9.21 -9.78
CA ALA A 68 -12.93 9.22 -10.62
C ALA A 68 -14.18 8.92 -9.78
N PRO A 69 -15.30 9.66 -9.98
CA PRO A 69 -16.55 9.33 -9.33
C PRO A 69 -16.93 7.88 -9.64
N MET A 70 -17.31 7.10 -8.62
CA MET A 70 -17.82 5.74 -8.85
C MET A 70 -18.93 5.79 -9.91
N PRO A 71 -18.95 4.86 -10.89
CA PRO A 71 -20.06 4.75 -11.81
C PRO A 71 -21.36 4.63 -11.01
N LYS A 72 -22.36 5.46 -11.30
CA LYS A 72 -23.68 5.32 -10.68
C LYS A 72 -24.19 3.93 -11.05
N ASN A 73 -24.30 3.05 -10.06
CA ASN A 73 -24.81 1.71 -10.25
C ASN A 73 -26.33 1.82 -10.49
N ASN A 74 -26.73 1.93 -11.76
CA ASN A 74 -28.13 1.88 -12.15
C ASN A 74 -28.59 0.43 -12.00
N GLY A 75 -29.14 0.11 -10.83
CA GLY A 75 -29.49 -1.25 -10.42
C GLY A 75 -30.37 -2.00 -11.41
N ALA A 76 -29.74 -2.83 -12.25
CA ALA A 76 -30.39 -3.95 -12.90
C ALA A 76 -29.84 -5.22 -12.24
N ARG A 77 -30.47 -5.64 -11.14
CA ARG A 77 -30.36 -7.03 -10.69
C ARG A 77 -30.96 -7.91 -11.79
N GLN A 78 -30.13 -8.56 -12.59
CA GLN A 78 -30.58 -9.75 -13.30
C GLN A 78 -30.64 -10.89 -12.28
N SER A 79 -31.86 -11.21 -11.88
CA SER A 79 -32.20 -12.44 -11.16
C SER A 79 -31.99 -13.64 -12.09
N LEU A 80 -31.21 -14.62 -11.62
CA LEU A 80 -31.28 -16.02 -12.04
C LEU A 80 -31.92 -16.82 -10.91
#